data_AF-A0A117JUL8-F1
#
_entry.id   AF-A0A117JUL8-F1
#
_cell.length_a   1.000
_cell.length_b   1.000
_cell.length_c   1.000
_cell.angle_alpha   90.00
_cell.angle_beta   90.00
_cell.angle_gamma   90.00
#
_symmetry.space_group_name_H-M   'P 1'
#
loop_
_entity.id
_entity.type
_entity.pdbx_description
1 polymer ?
#
loop_
_entity_poly.entity_id
_entity_poly.type
_entity_poly.pdbx_seq_one_letter_code
_entity_poly.pdbx_strand_id
1 'polypeptide(L)'
;MLADTHTIRALAHIHTAHAAELAAAAAALTAVPVAAAAEALGPVGARFLAALSDSASAGSAEAAALADRFTGGAGAAAGSAAAYDGAALRAAALFRV
;
A
#
# COMPACT_ATOMS: atom_id res chain seq x y z
N MET A 1 25.94 6.11 -17.51
CA MET A 1 24.94 6.65 -16.55
C MET A 1 24.92 5.72 -15.35
N LEU A 2 25.26 6.20 -14.16
CA LEU A 2 25.06 5.46 -12.91
C LEU A 2 23.63 5.78 -12.44
N ALA A 3 22.73 4.81 -12.49
CA ALA A 3 21.43 4.96 -11.84
C ALA A 3 21.67 5.05 -10.32
N ASP A 4 20.99 5.96 -9.64
CA ASP A 4 21.03 6.06 -8.19
C ASP A 4 20.20 4.92 -7.58
N THR A 5 20.80 3.73 -7.48
CA THR A 5 20.15 2.55 -6.94
C THR A 5 19.83 2.68 -5.46
N HIS A 6 20.52 3.57 -4.74
CA HIS A 6 20.19 3.89 -3.35
C HIS A 6 18.84 4.60 -3.27
N THR A 7 18.63 5.66 -4.06
CA THR A 7 17.35 6.38 -4.10
C THR A 7 16.20 5.48 -4.58
N ILE A 8 16.44 4.60 -5.55
CA ILE A 8 15.42 3.64 -6.01
C ILE A 8 15.04 2.64 -4.90
N ARG A 9 16.00 2.14 -4.11
CA ARG A 9 15.70 1.27 -2.96
C ARG A 9 14.98 2.02 -1.84
N ALA A 10 15.34 3.28 -1.60
CA ALA A 10 14.64 4.13 -0.64
C ALA A 10 13.17 4.33 -1.04
N LEU A 11 12.91 4.59 -2.33
CA LEU A 11 11.54 4.68 -2.86
C LEU A 11 10.76 3.38 -2.65
N ALA A 12 11.39 2.22 -2.92
CA ALA A 12 10.75 0.93 -2.67
C ALA A 12 10.37 0.75 -1.19
N HIS A 13 11.24 1.16 -0.27
CA HIS A 13 10.97 1.10 1.16
C HIS A 13 9.81 2.00 1.58
N ILE A 14 9.77 3.24 1.07
CA ILE A 14 8.67 4.18 1.32
C ILE A 14 7.34 3.61 0.81
N HIS A 15 7.32 3.05 -0.40
CA HIS A 15 6.12 2.42 -0.95
C HIS A 15 5.64 1.25 -0.10
N THR A 16 6.55 0.39 0.39
CA THR A 16 6.19 -0.70 1.31
C THR A 16 5.60 -0.18 2.62
N ALA A 17 6.16 0.90 3.18
CA ALA A 17 5.62 1.52 4.39
C ALA A 17 4.20 2.07 4.18
N HIS A 18 3.99 2.83 3.10
CA HIS A 18 2.66 3.34 2.76
C HIS A 18 1.65 2.21 2.50
N ALA A 19 2.07 1.13 1.86
CA ALA A 19 1.20 -0.03 1.66
C ALA A 19 0.74 -0.64 3.01
N ALA A 20 1.67 -0.76 3.98
CA ALA A 20 1.34 -1.26 5.31
C ALA A 20 0.39 -0.32 6.07
N GLU A 21 0.61 0.99 6.00
CA GLU A 21 -0.27 2.00 6.62
C GLU A 21 -1.68 1.95 6.03
N LEU A 22 -1.80 1.81 4.70
CA LEU A 22 -3.08 1.71 4.02
C LEU A 22 -3.81 0.39 4.34
N ALA A 23 -3.07 -0.72 4.45
CA ALA A 23 -3.65 -1.98 4.89
C ALA A 23 -4.17 -1.90 6.33
N ALA A 24 -3.45 -1.21 7.22
CA ALA A 24 -3.91 -0.95 8.58
C ALA A 24 -5.16 -0.05 8.62
N ALA A 25 -5.21 0.98 7.79
CA ALA A 25 -6.39 1.85 7.66
C ALA A 25 -7.61 1.06 7.13
N ALA A 26 -7.42 0.20 6.13
CA ALA A 26 -8.48 -0.67 5.61
C ALA A 26 -9.04 -1.60 6.70
N ALA A 27 -8.15 -2.22 7.51
CA ALA A 27 -8.54 -3.06 8.64
C ALA A 27 -9.29 -2.27 9.72
N ALA A 28 -8.86 -1.04 10.02
CA ALA A 28 -9.53 -0.17 10.98
C ALA A 28 -10.96 0.20 10.53
N LEU A 29 -11.16 0.46 9.23
CA LEU A 29 -12.49 0.73 8.67
C LEU A 29 -13.40 -0.49 8.74
N THR A 30 -12.89 -1.69 8.51
CA THR A 30 -13.66 -2.94 8.66
C THR A 30 -14.01 -3.24 10.12
N ALA A 31 -13.22 -2.76 11.08
CA ALA A 31 -13.43 -2.97 12.51
C ALA A 31 -14.47 -2.03 13.14
N VAL A 32 -15.08 -1.11 12.37
CA VAL A 32 -16.10 -0.20 12.89
C VAL A 32 -17.29 -1.01 13.44
N PRO A 33 -17.65 -0.87 14.73
CA PRO A 33 -18.64 -1.73 15.39
C PRO A 33 -20.08 -1.28 15.10
N VAL A 34 -20.48 -1.29 13.82
CA VAL A 34 -21.82 -0.85 13.35
C VAL A 34 -22.93 -1.66 14.03
N ALA A 35 -22.72 -2.96 14.25
CA ALA A 35 -23.69 -3.84 14.92
C ALA A 35 -23.95 -3.43 16.38
N ALA A 36 -22.90 -3.05 17.13
CA ALA A 36 -23.06 -2.58 18.50
C ALA A 36 -23.81 -1.24 18.55
N ALA A 37 -23.58 -0.38 17.56
CA ALA A 37 -24.30 0.90 17.45
C ALA A 37 -25.79 0.72 17.08
N ALA A 38 -26.14 -0.37 16.36
CA ALA A 38 -27.52 -0.68 15.98
C ALA A 38 -28.43 -0.93 17.19
N GLU A 39 -27.90 -1.59 18.24
CA GLU A 39 -28.66 -1.80 19.49
C GLU A 39 -28.98 -0.48 20.21
N ALA A 40 -28.06 0.49 20.17
CA ALA A 40 -28.20 1.76 20.87
C ALA A 40 -29.08 2.79 20.13
N LEU A 41 -28.99 2.83 18.79
CA LEU A 41 -29.70 3.80 17.95
C LEU A 41 -31.11 3.37 17.54
N GLY A 42 -31.40 2.07 17.65
CA GLY A 42 -32.69 1.50 17.28
C GLY A 42 -33.10 1.79 15.82
N PRO A 43 -34.40 1.76 15.51
CA PRO A 43 -34.90 1.90 14.13
C PRO A 43 -34.57 3.26 13.49
N VAL A 44 -34.42 4.31 14.29
CA VAL A 44 -34.18 5.68 13.81
C VAL A 44 -32.77 5.81 13.21
N GLY A 45 -31.77 5.16 13.81
CA GLY A 45 -30.41 5.18 13.27
C GLY A 45 -30.11 4.14 12.20
N ALA A 46 -31.05 3.25 11.86
CA ALA A 46 -30.81 2.15 10.92
C ALA A 46 -30.29 2.64 9.55
N ARG A 47 -30.87 3.72 9.01
CA ARG A 47 -30.43 4.29 7.73
C ARG A 47 -29.03 4.90 7.82
N PHE A 48 -28.72 5.56 8.93
CA PHE A 48 -27.39 6.13 9.17
C PHE A 48 -26.34 5.02 9.29
N LEU A 49 -26.63 3.96 10.04
CA LEU A 49 -25.73 2.83 10.23
C LEU A 49 -25.50 2.04 8.94
N ALA A 50 -26.54 1.88 8.11
CA ALA A 50 -26.38 1.31 6.77
C ALA A 50 -25.43 2.16 5.92
N ALA A 51 -25.66 3.48 5.84
CA ALA A 51 -24.80 4.39 5.09
C ALA A 51 -23.36 4.43 5.64
N LEU A 52 -23.20 4.35 6.97
CA LEU A 52 -21.88 4.26 7.61
C LEU A 52 -21.17 2.95 7.24
N SER A 53 -21.88 1.83 7.28
CA SER A 53 -21.34 0.51 6.91
C SER A 53 -20.90 0.48 5.46
N ASP A 54 -21.74 1.01 4.55
CA ASP A 54 -21.43 1.07 3.12
C ASP A 54 -20.21 1.96 2.87
N SER A 55 -20.16 3.14 3.49
CA SER A 55 -19.04 4.07 3.39
C SER A 55 -17.74 3.48 3.95
N ALA A 56 -17.79 2.85 5.12
CA ALA A 56 -16.63 2.18 5.73
C ALA A 56 -16.12 1.02 4.85
N SER A 57 -17.03 0.25 4.25
CA SER A 57 -16.68 -0.84 3.34
C SER A 57 -16.04 -0.31 2.05
N ALA A 58 -16.60 0.76 1.46
CA ALA A 58 -16.04 1.41 0.28
C ALA A 58 -14.65 1.99 0.56
N GLY A 59 -14.49 2.72 1.67
CA GLY A 59 -13.20 3.27 2.07
C GLY A 59 -12.15 2.20 2.37
N SER A 60 -12.56 1.08 2.98
CA SER A 60 -11.67 -0.07 3.21
C SER A 60 -11.18 -0.67 1.89
N ALA A 61 -12.09 -0.88 0.92
CA ALA A 61 -11.74 -1.38 -0.40
C ALA A 61 -10.81 -0.43 -1.18
N GLU A 62 -11.05 0.88 -1.11
CA GLU A 62 -10.18 1.88 -1.74
C GLU A 62 -8.78 1.89 -1.12
N ALA A 63 -8.69 1.84 0.22
CA ALA A 63 -7.42 1.79 0.94
C ALA A 63 -6.64 0.51 0.58
N ALA A 64 -7.30 -0.64 0.54
CA ALA A 64 -6.70 -1.90 0.11
C ALA A 64 -6.18 -1.84 -1.34
N ALA A 65 -6.98 -1.31 -2.27
CA ALA A 65 -6.57 -1.15 -3.66
C ALA A 65 -5.39 -0.17 -3.84
N LEU A 66 -5.27 0.83 -2.96
CA LEU A 66 -4.10 1.71 -2.94
C LEU A 66 -2.87 1.01 -2.35
N ALA A 67 -3.04 0.21 -1.29
CA ALA A 67 -1.97 -0.59 -0.70
C ALA A 67 -1.35 -1.57 -1.73
N ASP A 68 -2.20 -2.23 -2.53
CA ASP A 68 -1.76 -3.13 -3.60
C ASP A 68 -0.94 -2.40 -4.66
N ARG A 69 -1.37 -1.19 -5.05
CA ARG A 69 -0.64 -0.35 -6.00
C ARG A 69 0.74 0.06 -5.46
N PHE A 70 0.82 0.45 -4.19
CA PHE A 70 2.10 0.78 -3.56
C PHE A 70 3.01 -0.46 -3.45
N THR A 71 2.45 -1.63 -3.14
CA THR A 71 3.20 -2.90 -3.13
C THR A 71 3.77 -3.23 -4.51
N GLY A 72 2.97 -3.09 -5.57
CA GLY A 72 3.42 -3.23 -6.95
C GLY A 72 4.52 -2.23 -7.32
N GLY A 73 4.37 -0.97 -6.91
CA GLY A 73 5.38 0.07 -7.09
C GLY A 73 6.69 -0.23 -6.35
N ALA A 74 6.62 -0.76 -5.13
CA ALA A 74 7.78 -1.20 -4.36
C ALA A 74 8.52 -2.33 -5.08
N GLY A 75 7.79 -3.33 -5.58
CA GLY A 75 8.34 -4.43 -6.36
C GLY A 75 9.05 -3.96 -7.63
N ALA A 76 8.41 -3.04 -8.38
CA ALA A 76 9.00 -2.47 -9.60
C ALA A 76 10.28 -1.68 -9.33
N ALA A 77 10.30 -0.87 -8.26
CA ALA A 77 11.48 -0.12 -7.85
C ALA A 77 12.62 -1.06 -7.42
N ALA A 78 12.34 -2.05 -6.57
CA ALA A 78 13.33 -3.04 -6.15
C ALA A 78 13.90 -3.83 -7.35
N GLY A 79 13.05 -4.27 -8.27
CA GLY A 79 13.47 -4.95 -9.49
C GLY A 79 14.34 -4.08 -10.39
N SER A 80 14.01 -2.78 -10.52
CA SER A 80 14.81 -1.82 -11.28
C SER A 80 16.19 -1.62 -10.66
N ALA A 81 16.28 -1.46 -9.33
CA ALA A 81 17.56 -1.33 -8.63
C ALA A 81 18.45 -2.57 -8.87
N ALA A 82 17.89 -3.77 -8.75
CA ALA A 82 18.61 -5.03 -9.01
C ALA A 82 19.11 -5.13 -10.46
N ALA A 83 18.31 -4.69 -11.44
CA ALA A 83 18.70 -4.68 -12.84
C ALA A 83 19.89 -3.72 -13.09
N TYR A 84 19.86 -2.53 -12.49
CA TYR A 84 20.95 -1.57 -12.58
C TYR A 84 22.23 -2.06 -11.90
N ASP A 85 22.14 -2.64 -10.70
CA ASP A 85 23.28 -3.25 -10.02
C ASP A 85 23.89 -4.37 -10.88
N GLY A 86 23.06 -5.23 -11.47
CA GLY A 86 23.51 -6.28 -12.38
C GLY A 86 24.20 -5.74 -13.65
N ALA A 87 23.69 -4.65 -14.23
CA ALA A 87 24.31 -3.98 -15.36
C ALA A 87 25.67 -3.35 -14.98
N ALA A 88 25.76 -2.72 -13.81
CA ALA A 88 26.99 -2.14 -13.30
C ALA A 88 28.08 -3.21 -13.07
N LEU A 89 27.72 -4.36 -12.51
CA LEU A 89 28.63 -5.50 -12.32
C LEU A 89 29.16 -6.05 -13.65
N ARG A 90 28.29 -6.23 -14.65
CA ARG A 90 28.69 -6.67 -15.99
C ARG A 90 29.62 -5.67 -16.67
N ALA A 91 29.32 -4.38 -16.59
CA ALA A 91 30.17 -3.33 -17.12
C ALA A 91 31.55 -3.34 -16.44
N ALA A 92 31.60 -3.43 -15.11
CA ALA A 92 32.85 -3.52 -14.35
C ALA A 92 33.70 -4.74 -14.73
N ALA A 93 33.07 -5.88 -15.07
CA ALA A 93 33.79 -7.06 -15.55
C ALA A 93 34.42 -6.86 -16.93
N LEU A 94 33.77 -6.09 -17.82
CA LEU A 94 34.28 -5.80 -19.17
C LEU A 94 35.45 -4.81 -19.15
N PHE A 95 35.46 -3.85 -18.22
CA PHE A 95 36.53 -2.85 -18.09
C PHE A 95 37.70 -3.29 -17.20
N ARG A 96 37.73 -4.55 -16.74
CA ARG A 96 38.83 -5.15 -15.96
C ARG A 96 39.85 -5.91 -16.83
N VAL A 97 39.81 -5.72 -18.14
CA VAL A 97 40.85 -6.14 -19.11
C VAL A 97 41.93 -5.08 -19.17
#